data_AF-A0A8T9Z731-F1
#
_entry.id   AF-A0A8T9Z731-F1
#
_cell.length_a   1.000
_cell.length_b   1.000
_cell.length_c   1.000
_cell.angle_alpha   90.00
_cell.angle_beta   90.00
_cell.angle_gamma   90.00
#
_symmetry.space_group_name_H-M   'P 1'
#
loop_
_entity.id
_entity.type
_entity.pdbx_description
1 polymer ?
#
loop_
_entity_poly.entity_id
_entity_poly.type
_entity_poly.pdbx_seq_one_letter_code
_entity_poly.pdbx_strand_id
1 'polypeptide(L)'
;MKVQTVTLKDLEVVNVEGVFETRFINETKHPAYLTNYALQKGKDLGLIESSIFNDLLKFQALDGMNKEENTDLEALGQIDQTNMHKIIYLAFSGANPKENLSYEDFLKRFHEPLVESMQLYATLITDVINQDPNQFAAAFQKSTEKSGKDKKK
;
A
#
# COMPACT_ATOMS: atom_id res chain seq x y z
N MET A 1 -3.16 16.33 -3.25
CA MET A 1 -2.33 15.11 -3.40
C MET A 1 -1.01 15.36 -2.72
N LYS A 2 -0.75 14.70 -1.58
CA LYS A 2 0.54 14.77 -0.90
C LYS A 2 1.42 13.64 -1.44
N VAL A 3 2.65 13.96 -1.83
CA VAL A 3 3.61 12.96 -2.33
C VAL A 3 4.30 12.36 -1.12
N GLN A 4 4.14 11.05 -0.94
CA GLN A 4 4.84 10.28 0.08
C GLN A 4 6.17 9.76 -0.47
N THR A 5 7.00 9.20 0.40
CA THR A 5 8.30 8.63 0.03
C THR A 5 8.36 7.17 0.44
N VAL A 6 8.88 6.33 -0.45
CA VAL A 6 9.27 4.94 -0.17
C VAL A 6 10.79 4.85 -0.23
N THR A 7 11.39 4.21 0.76
CA THR A 7 12.82 3.90 0.78
C THR A 7 13.03 2.45 0.35
N LEU A 8 13.87 2.24 -0.65
CA LEU A 8 14.30 0.92 -1.10
C LEU A 8 15.78 0.73 -0.79
N LYS A 9 16.14 -0.37 -0.16
CA LYS A 9 17.51 -0.72 0.27
C LYS A 9 17.75 -2.21 0.08
N ASP A 10 18.95 -2.58 -0.32
CA ASP A 10 19.32 -3.98 -0.52
C ASP A 10 19.84 -4.56 0.80
N LEU A 11 19.44 -5.79 1.13
CA LEU A 11 19.97 -6.53 2.27
C LEU A 11 21.26 -7.26 1.86
N GLU A 12 22.37 -6.90 2.46
CA GLU A 12 23.66 -7.57 2.30
C GLU A 12 23.98 -8.40 3.53
N VAL A 13 24.46 -9.63 3.32
CA VAL A 13 25.00 -10.50 4.38
C VAL A 13 26.51 -10.49 4.26
N VAL A 14 27.20 -9.97 5.27
CA VAL A 14 28.66 -9.86 5.31
C VAL A 14 29.23 -10.77 6.39
N ASN A 15 30.40 -11.36 6.15
CA ASN A 15 31.15 -12.10 7.16
C ASN A 15 32.18 -11.16 7.80
N VAL A 16 32.01 -10.89 9.08
CA VAL A 16 32.91 -10.07 9.89
C VAL A 16 33.50 -10.96 10.96
N GLU A 17 34.80 -11.23 10.87
CA GLU A 17 35.55 -12.02 11.87
C GLU A 17 34.94 -13.41 12.17
N GLY A 18 34.34 -14.05 11.16
CA GLY A 18 33.70 -15.37 11.31
C GLY A 18 32.23 -15.33 11.72
N VAL A 19 31.66 -14.14 11.94
CA VAL A 19 30.24 -13.93 12.26
C VAL A 19 29.52 -13.31 11.05
N PHE A 20 28.37 -13.87 10.68
CA PHE A 20 27.53 -13.28 9.64
C PHE A 20 26.68 -12.16 10.22
N GLU A 21 26.78 -10.97 9.62
CA GLU A 21 25.98 -9.78 9.95
C GLU A 21 25.16 -9.35 8.73
N THR A 22 23.96 -8.82 8.96
CA THR A 22 23.15 -8.17 7.92
C THR A 22 23.33 -6.66 7.95
N ARG A 23 23.46 -6.04 6.78
CA ARG A 23 23.53 -4.59 6.62
C ARG A 23 22.65 -4.16 5.45
N PHE A 24 22.09 -2.96 5.54
CA PHE A 24 21.37 -2.36 4.43
C PHE A 24 22.32 -1.49 3.60
N ILE A 25 22.30 -1.69 2.28
CA ILE A 25 23.12 -0.93 1.32
C ILE A 25 22.23 -0.36 0.21
N ASN A 26 22.79 0.50 -0.64
CA ASN A 26 22.11 1.06 -1.83
C ASN A 26 20.75 1.71 -1.54
N GLU A 27 20.66 2.48 -0.46
CA GLU A 27 19.44 3.19 -0.09
C GLU A 27 19.04 4.20 -1.18
N THR A 28 17.81 4.09 -1.67
CA THR A 28 17.22 4.98 -2.67
C THR A 28 15.82 5.40 -2.24
N LYS A 29 15.49 6.68 -2.46
CA LYS A 29 14.20 7.26 -2.10
C LYS A 29 13.38 7.52 -3.36
N HIS A 30 12.14 7.06 -3.35
CA HIS A 30 11.22 7.12 -4.48
C HIS A 30 9.92 7.80 -4.08
N PRO A 31 9.30 8.60 -4.95
CA PRO A 31 7.97 9.13 -4.70
C PRO A 31 6.96 7.99 -4.64
N ALA A 32 5.94 8.14 -3.82
CA ALA A 32 4.80 7.25 -3.76
C ALA A 32 3.52 8.07 -3.61
N TYR A 33 2.53 7.80 -4.46
CA TYR A 33 1.20 8.36 -4.31
C TYR A 33 0.20 7.42 -4.97
N LEU A 34 -0.97 7.30 -4.34
CA LEU A 34 -2.02 6.43 -4.83
C LEU A 34 -3.01 7.23 -5.68
N THR A 35 -3.43 6.65 -6.79
CA THR A 35 -4.45 7.22 -7.69
C THR A 35 -5.53 6.18 -7.97
N ASN A 36 -6.72 6.63 -8.34
CA ASN A 36 -7.80 5.73 -8.79
C ASN A 36 -7.36 4.86 -9.98
N TYR A 37 -6.53 5.39 -10.87
CA TYR A 37 -5.95 4.63 -11.97
C TYR A 37 -5.03 3.50 -11.50
N ALA A 38 -4.13 3.78 -10.55
CA ALA A 38 -3.24 2.76 -9.98
C ALA A 38 -4.01 1.67 -9.24
N LEU A 39 -5.09 2.03 -8.53
CA LEU A 39 -5.99 1.08 -7.88
C LEU A 39 -6.71 0.19 -8.90
N GLN A 40 -7.26 0.78 -9.97
CA GLN A 40 -7.93 0.02 -11.02
C GLN A 40 -6.96 -0.95 -11.71
N LYS A 41 -5.76 -0.47 -12.06
CA LYS A 41 -4.71 -1.31 -12.67
C LYS A 41 -4.26 -2.43 -11.73
N GLY A 42 -4.12 -2.15 -10.43
CA GLY A 42 -3.80 -3.16 -9.43
C GLY A 42 -4.87 -4.25 -9.34
N LYS A 43 -6.14 -3.89 -9.45
CA LYS A 43 -7.23 -4.87 -9.56
C LYS A 43 -7.11 -5.73 -10.82
N ASP A 44 -6.87 -5.11 -11.98
CA ASP A 44 -6.76 -5.82 -13.25
C ASP A 44 -5.57 -6.82 -13.25
N LEU A 45 -4.51 -6.51 -12.51
CA LEU A 45 -3.34 -7.36 -12.30
C LEU A 45 -3.51 -8.42 -11.19
N GLY A 46 -4.68 -8.49 -10.53
CA GLY A 46 -4.92 -9.40 -9.41
C GLY A 46 -4.18 -9.04 -8.13
N LEU A 47 -3.58 -7.85 -8.05
CA LEU A 47 -2.89 -7.34 -6.87
C LEU A 47 -3.87 -6.77 -5.84
N ILE A 48 -5.08 -6.39 -6.24
CA ILE A 48 -6.12 -5.90 -5.33
C ILE A 48 -7.30 -6.86 -5.30
N GLU A 49 -7.55 -7.38 -4.10
CA GLU A 49 -8.69 -8.25 -3.79
C GLU A 49 -9.76 -7.50 -2.99
N SER A 50 -10.96 -8.08 -2.93
CA SER A 50 -12.08 -7.56 -2.13
C SER A 50 -11.73 -7.35 -0.65
N SER A 51 -10.79 -8.14 -0.10
CA SER A 51 -10.28 -8.00 1.26
C SER A 51 -9.62 -6.65 1.48
N ILE A 52 -8.77 -6.21 0.55
CA ILE A 52 -8.13 -4.88 0.59
C ILE A 52 -9.19 -3.79 0.65
N PHE A 53 -10.21 -3.89 -0.21
CA PHE A 53 -11.31 -2.91 -0.23
C PHE A 53 -12.10 -2.86 1.10
N ASN A 54 -12.30 -4.00 1.76
CA ASN A 54 -12.93 -4.03 3.07
C ASN A 54 -12.07 -3.35 4.13
N ASP A 55 -10.74 -3.53 4.07
CA ASP A 55 -9.80 -2.85 4.96
C ASP A 55 -9.81 -1.32 4.73
N LEU A 56 -9.95 -0.87 3.47
CA LEU A 56 -10.12 0.55 3.13
C LEU A 56 -11.42 1.15 3.70
N LEU A 57 -12.53 0.40 3.67
CA LEU A 57 -13.80 0.85 4.25
C LEU A 57 -13.74 1.01 5.76
N LYS A 58 -13.08 0.05 6.45
CA LYS A 58 -12.81 0.19 7.88
C LYS A 58 -12.06 1.49 8.12
N PHE A 59 -11.02 1.74 7.34
CA PHE A 59 -10.20 2.95 7.46
C PHE A 59 -11.00 4.26 7.26
N GLN A 60 -11.86 4.34 6.23
CA GLN A 60 -12.73 5.50 6.02
C GLN A 60 -13.71 5.72 7.19
N ALA A 61 -14.25 4.64 7.76
CA ALA A 61 -15.14 4.73 8.91
C ALA A 61 -14.42 5.23 10.18
N LEU A 62 -13.12 4.93 10.31
CA LEU A 62 -12.27 5.40 11.40
C LEU A 62 -11.84 6.87 11.20
N ASP A 63 -11.51 7.30 9.98
CA ASP A 63 -11.16 8.72 9.68
C ASP A 63 -12.34 9.68 9.94
N GLY A 64 -13.59 9.17 9.87
CA GLY A 64 -14.80 9.89 10.28
C GLY A 64 -15.01 9.99 11.80
N MET A 65 -14.29 9.19 12.60
CA MET A 65 -14.37 9.13 14.06
C MET A 65 -13.03 9.55 14.69
N ASN A 66 -12.92 10.83 15.06
CA ASN A 66 -11.92 11.44 15.96
C ASN A 66 -10.63 12.03 15.33
N LYS A 67 -10.57 13.37 15.42
CA LYS A 67 -9.37 14.21 15.36
C LYS A 67 -8.62 14.20 16.71
N GLU A 68 -8.25 13.04 17.21
CA GLU A 68 -7.31 12.94 18.33
C GLU A 68 -6.06 12.21 17.86
N GLU A 69 -4.90 12.85 17.99
CA GLU A 69 -3.59 12.54 17.40
C GLU A 69 -2.97 11.16 17.72
N ASN A 70 -3.74 10.19 18.23
CA ASN A 70 -3.31 8.83 18.53
C ASN A 70 -4.26 7.75 18.00
N THR A 71 -5.15 8.07 17.05
CA THR A 71 -6.14 7.11 16.55
C THR A 71 -5.50 5.91 15.82
N ASP A 72 -5.68 4.75 16.44
CA ASP A 72 -6.00 3.46 15.81
C ASP A 72 -4.92 2.59 15.16
N LEU A 73 -3.66 2.65 15.62
CA LEU A 73 -2.68 1.61 15.23
C LEU A 73 -3.14 0.19 15.58
N GLU A 74 -3.94 -0.01 16.63
CA GLU A 74 -4.50 -1.32 16.99
C GLU A 74 -5.54 -1.83 15.97
N ALA A 75 -6.41 -0.94 15.46
CA ALA A 75 -7.34 -1.29 14.39
C ALA A 75 -6.61 -1.58 13.07
N LEU A 76 -5.50 -0.89 12.82
CA LEU A 76 -4.60 -1.17 11.70
C LEU A 76 -3.84 -2.50 11.87
N GLY A 77 -3.62 -2.98 13.09
CA GLY A 77 -3.00 -4.28 13.36
C GLY A 77 -3.82 -5.49 12.88
N GLN A 78 -5.11 -5.29 12.57
CA GLN A 78 -5.97 -6.30 11.94
C GLN A 78 -5.89 -6.31 10.41
N ILE A 79 -5.17 -5.34 9.81
CA ILE A 79 -4.98 -5.26 8.37
C ILE A 79 -3.90 -6.27 7.97
N ASP A 80 -4.18 -7.03 6.92
CA ASP A 80 -3.21 -7.99 6.38
C ASP A 80 -1.96 -7.26 5.85
N GLN A 81 -0.79 -7.64 6.36
CA GLN A 81 0.48 -7.02 5.97
C GLN A 81 0.76 -7.16 4.46
N THR A 82 0.32 -8.24 3.83
CA THR A 82 0.42 -8.45 2.37
C THR A 82 -0.41 -7.41 1.64
N ASN A 83 -1.64 -7.16 2.10
CA ASN A 83 -2.52 -6.14 1.52
C ASN A 83 -1.92 -4.74 1.64
N MET A 84 -1.32 -4.44 2.78
CA MET A 84 -0.61 -3.19 3.03
C MET A 84 0.55 -3.01 2.02
N HIS A 85 1.42 -4.01 1.88
CA HIS A 85 2.53 -3.95 0.94
C HIS A 85 2.07 -3.84 -0.52
N LYS A 86 1.00 -4.53 -0.91
CA LYS A 86 0.39 -4.42 -2.25
C LYS A 86 -0.02 -2.98 -2.55
N ILE A 87 -0.66 -2.29 -1.61
CA ILE A 87 -1.03 -0.87 -1.78
C ILE A 87 0.18 0.04 -1.88
N ILE A 88 1.19 -0.13 -1.01
CA ILE A 88 2.42 0.67 -1.04
C ILE A 88 3.14 0.46 -2.38
N TYR A 89 3.22 -0.79 -2.87
CA TYR A 89 3.78 -1.10 -4.18
C TYR A 89 3.01 -0.43 -5.32
N LEU A 90 1.67 -0.42 -5.28
CA LEU A 90 0.87 0.26 -6.30
C LEU A 90 1.08 1.78 -6.30
N ALA A 91 1.22 2.38 -5.12
CA ALA A 91 1.56 3.79 -4.99
C ALA A 91 2.96 4.11 -5.54
N PHE A 92 3.93 3.22 -5.29
CA PHE A 92 5.26 3.30 -5.89
C PHE A 92 5.22 3.13 -7.41
N SER A 93 4.62 2.06 -7.92
CA SER A 93 4.58 1.75 -9.36
C SER A 93 3.81 2.83 -10.15
N GLY A 94 2.74 3.37 -9.57
CA GLY A 94 1.98 4.47 -10.15
C GLY A 94 2.75 5.78 -10.22
N ALA A 95 3.58 6.06 -9.20
CA ALA A 95 4.42 7.24 -9.14
C ALA A 95 5.70 7.13 -10.00
N ASN A 96 6.15 5.90 -10.27
CA ASN A 96 7.43 5.62 -10.92
C ASN A 96 7.24 4.74 -12.17
N PRO A 97 6.57 5.21 -13.23
CA PRO A 97 6.26 4.40 -14.41
C PRO A 97 7.49 3.94 -15.21
N LYS A 98 8.67 4.53 -14.95
CA LYS A 98 9.95 4.13 -15.56
C LYS A 98 10.66 3.05 -14.75
N GLU A 99 10.31 2.87 -13.48
CA GLU A 99 10.86 1.83 -12.63
C GLU A 99 10.18 0.51 -12.98
N ASN A 100 10.91 -0.38 -13.64
CA ASN A 100 10.39 -1.69 -14.04
C ASN A 100 10.65 -2.74 -12.94
N LEU A 101 10.21 -2.43 -11.73
CA LEU A 101 10.39 -3.29 -10.55
C LEU A 101 9.14 -4.15 -10.34
N SER A 102 9.32 -5.46 -10.22
CA SER A 102 8.22 -6.37 -9.90
C SER A 102 7.78 -6.23 -8.44
N TYR A 103 6.59 -6.72 -8.09
CA TYR A 103 6.13 -6.73 -6.69
C TYR A 103 7.09 -7.51 -5.77
N GLU A 104 7.59 -8.65 -6.24
CA GLU A 104 8.54 -9.48 -5.49
C GLU A 104 9.88 -8.78 -5.29
N ASP A 105 10.40 -8.11 -6.34
CA ASP A 105 11.68 -7.39 -6.23
C ASP A 105 11.55 -6.09 -5.43
N PHE A 106 10.35 -5.50 -5.41
CA PHE A 106 10.01 -4.42 -4.49
C PHE A 106 10.07 -4.89 -3.04
N LEU A 107 9.42 -6.02 -2.69
CA LEU A 107 9.44 -6.56 -1.33
C LEU A 107 10.83 -6.91 -0.83
N LYS A 108 11.71 -7.40 -1.71
CA LYS A 108 13.12 -7.68 -1.38
C LYS A 108 13.92 -6.42 -1.03
N ARG A 109 13.42 -5.23 -1.34
CA ARG A 109 14.10 -3.95 -1.12
C ARG A 109 13.33 -3.04 -0.15
N PHE A 110 12.05 -3.32 0.05
CA PHE A 110 11.19 -2.60 0.99
C PHE A 110 11.31 -3.23 2.38
N HIS A 111 12.26 -2.72 3.16
CA HIS A 111 12.54 -3.17 4.52
C HIS A 111 12.24 -2.06 5.55
N GLU A 112 11.17 -1.31 5.33
CA GLU A 112 10.65 -0.40 6.33
C GLU A 112 10.06 -1.19 7.50
N PRO A 113 10.22 -0.73 8.76
CA PRO A 113 9.59 -1.43 9.87
C PRO A 113 8.05 -1.33 9.78
N LEU A 114 7.39 -2.23 10.51
CA LEU A 114 5.94 -2.44 10.38
C LEU A 114 5.14 -1.17 10.69
N VAL A 115 5.52 -0.44 11.74
CA VAL A 115 4.83 0.78 12.19
C VAL A 115 4.87 1.87 11.12
N GLU A 116 6.04 2.10 10.53
CA GLU A 116 6.27 3.06 9.46
C GLU A 116 5.52 2.65 8.19
N SER A 117 5.49 1.34 7.89
CA SER A 117 4.71 0.80 6.78
C SER A 117 3.21 1.04 6.96
N MET A 118 2.69 0.85 8.18
CA MET A 118 1.28 1.11 8.52
C MET A 118 0.93 2.59 8.39
N GLN A 119 1.81 3.48 8.86
CA GLN A 119 1.63 4.93 8.73
C GLN A 119 1.64 5.38 7.26
N LEU A 120 2.57 4.85 6.45
CA LEU A 120 2.63 5.13 5.03
C LEU A 120 1.35 4.67 4.32
N TYR A 121 0.94 3.43 4.59
CA TYR A 121 -0.30 2.88 4.05
C TYR A 121 -1.52 3.74 4.41
N ALA A 122 -1.71 4.05 5.70
CA ALA A 122 -2.80 4.88 6.18
C ALA A 122 -2.83 6.22 5.43
N THR A 123 -1.68 6.87 5.34
CA THR A 123 -1.55 8.16 4.65
C THR A 123 -1.91 8.08 3.17
N LEU A 124 -1.43 7.04 2.45
CA LEU A 124 -1.74 6.83 1.03
C LEU A 124 -3.24 6.63 0.79
N ILE A 125 -3.92 5.94 1.71
CA ILE A 125 -5.36 5.71 1.65
C ILE A 125 -6.15 6.97 1.95
N THR A 126 -5.84 7.66 3.05
CA THR A 126 -6.45 8.96 3.37
C THR A 126 -6.30 9.93 2.19
N ASP A 127 -5.12 9.99 1.59
CA ASP A 127 -4.81 10.89 0.47
C ASP A 127 -5.65 10.58 -0.78
N VAL A 128 -5.94 9.31 -1.08
CA VAL A 128 -6.75 8.94 -2.26
C VAL A 128 -8.25 9.15 -2.01
N ILE A 129 -8.72 8.86 -0.80
CA ILE A 129 -10.12 9.10 -0.40
C ILE A 129 -10.43 10.59 -0.44
N ASN A 130 -9.54 11.41 0.13
CA ASN A 130 -9.75 12.86 0.23
C ASN A 130 -9.56 13.62 -1.10
N GLN A 131 -8.92 13.00 -2.11
CA GLN A 131 -8.75 13.64 -3.43
C GLN A 131 -10.07 13.78 -4.18
N ASP A 132 -10.93 12.76 -4.15
CA ASP A 132 -12.27 12.81 -4.74
C ASP A 132 -13.17 11.76 -4.06
N PRO A 133 -13.80 12.10 -2.93
CA PRO A 133 -14.59 11.15 -2.15
C PRO A 133 -15.72 10.50 -2.96
N ASN A 134 -16.34 11.27 -3.86
CA ASN A 134 -17.46 10.81 -4.67
C ASN A 134 -17.02 9.85 -5.77
N GLN A 135 -15.90 10.15 -6.44
CA GLN A 135 -15.36 9.23 -7.45
C GLN A 135 -14.70 8.01 -6.83
N PHE A 136 -14.07 8.14 -5.67
CA PHE A 136 -13.59 6.99 -4.92
C PHE A 136 -14.76 6.07 -4.57
N ALA A 137 -15.84 6.57 -3.97
CA ALA A 137 -17.04 5.78 -3.66
C ALA A 137 -17.68 5.15 -4.90
N ALA A 138 -17.76 5.86 -6.02
CA ALA A 138 -18.34 5.35 -7.27
C ALA A 138 -17.45 4.28 -7.94
N ALA A 139 -16.13 4.49 -7.97
CA ALA A 139 -15.17 3.50 -8.46
C ALA A 139 -15.13 2.26 -7.55
N PHE A 140 -15.30 2.47 -6.25
CA PHE A 140 -15.39 1.45 -5.22
C PHE A 140 -16.66 0.58 -5.35
N GLN A 141 -17.84 1.16 -5.56
CA GLN A 141 -19.06 0.40 -5.81
C GLN A 141 -18.93 -0.45 -7.08
N LYS A 142 -18.41 0.12 -8.17
CA LYS A 142 -18.18 -0.63 -9.42
C LYS A 142 -17.14 -1.75 -9.26
N SER A 143 -16.14 -1.58 -8.39
CA SER A 143 -15.10 -2.57 -8.18
C SER A 143 -15.59 -3.76 -7.33
N THR A 144 -16.56 -3.55 -6.44
CA THR A 144 -17.13 -4.56 -5.54
C THR A 144 -18.34 -5.29 -6.15
N GLU A 145 -19.15 -4.63 -6.98
CA GLU A 145 -20.35 -5.22 -7.59
C GLU A 145 -20.07 -6.25 -8.71
N LYS A 146 -18.94 -6.14 -9.42
CA LYS A 146 -18.60 -7.06 -10.53
C LYS A 146 -18.22 -8.48 -10.09
N SER A 147 -18.10 -8.74 -8.79
CA SER A 147 -17.78 -10.06 -8.24
C SER A 147 -19.01 -10.99 -8.15
N GLY A 148 -20.22 -10.48 -8.39
CA GLY A 148 -21.49 -11.19 -8.14
C GLY A 148 -22.25 -11.68 -9.36
N LYS A 149 -21.75 -11.50 -10.59
CA LYS A 149 -22.55 -11.70 -11.81
C LYS A 149 -21.92 -12.59 -12.89
N ASP A 150 -21.25 -13.68 -12.50
CA ASP A 150 -20.98 -14.81 -13.40
C ASP A 150 -20.96 -16.15 -12.64
N LYS A 151 -22.11 -16.54 -12.10
CA LYS A 151 -22.48 -17.95 -11.88
C LYS A 151 -23.98 -18.12 -12.09
N LYS A 152 -24.38 -18.24 -13.35
CA LYS A 152 -25.52 -19.06 -13.80
C LYS A 152 -25.60 -19.02 -15.32
N LYS A 153 -25.02 -20.04 -15.96
CA LYS A 153 -25.67 -20.83 -16.99
C LYS A 153 -24.97 -22.17 -17.10
#